data_AF-S4P7X8-F1
#
_entry.id   AF-S4P7X8-F1
#
_cell.length_a   1.000
_cell.length_b   1.000
_cell.length_c   1.000
_cell.angle_alpha   90.00
_cell.angle_beta   90.00
_cell.angle_gamma   90.00
#
_symmetry.space_group_name_H-M   'P 1'
#
loop_
_entity.id
_entity.type
_entity.pdbx_description
1 polymer ?
#
loop_
_entity_poly.entity_id
_entity_poly.type
_entity_poly.pdbx_seq_one_letter_code
_entity_poly.pdbx_strand_id
1 'polypeptide(L)'
;MAERLKEKLIEKEKAVDIVAGPDSYRDLPRLLALTESGQTAVNVLLSLDETYADVVPVRLNQDSVSAFISIMRGCDNMCTYCIVPFTRGRERSRP
;
A
#
# COMPACT_ATOMS: atom_id res chain seq x y z
N MET A 1 4.97 -7.58 0.45
CA MET A 1 4.25 -8.88 0.35
C MET A 1 3.48 -8.96 -0.96
N ALA A 2 2.55 -8.04 -1.20
CA ALA A 2 1.83 -7.92 -2.48
C ALA A 2 2.77 -7.86 -3.70
N GLU A 3 3.77 -6.95 -3.67
CA GLU A 3 4.74 -6.80 -4.76
C GLU A 3 5.52 -8.10 -5.07
N ARG A 4 6.05 -8.78 -4.03
CA ARG A 4 6.89 -9.98 -4.17
C ARG A 4 6.09 -11.26 -4.50
N LEU A 5 4.84 -11.36 -4.04
CA LEU A 5 4.04 -12.58 -4.13
C LEU A 5 2.93 -12.52 -5.18
N LYS A 6 2.81 -11.41 -5.94
CA LYS A 6 1.72 -11.18 -6.89
C LYS A 6 1.44 -12.38 -7.81
N GLU A 7 2.47 -12.95 -8.43
CA GLU A 7 2.33 -14.08 -9.37
C GLU A 7 1.82 -15.33 -8.66
N LYS A 8 2.34 -15.65 -7.47
CA LYS A 8 1.89 -16.82 -6.70
C LYS A 8 0.45 -16.68 -6.22
N LEU A 9 0.06 -15.48 -5.76
CA LEU A 9 -1.28 -15.22 -5.26
C LEU A 9 -2.34 -15.29 -6.36
N ILE A 10 -2.01 -14.79 -7.56
CA ILE A 10 -2.93 -14.74 -8.71
C ILE A 10 -2.98 -16.08 -9.45
N GLU A 11 -1.83 -16.67 -9.78
CA GLU A 11 -1.77 -17.83 -10.67
C GLU A 11 -1.90 -19.16 -9.95
N LYS A 12 -1.26 -19.31 -8.77
CA LYS A 12 -1.21 -20.60 -8.07
C LYS A 12 -2.35 -20.80 -7.09
N GLU A 13 -2.73 -19.77 -6.36
CA GLU A 13 -3.72 -19.90 -5.29
C GLU A 13 -5.11 -19.44 -5.71
N LYS A 14 -5.25 -18.59 -6.75
CA LYS A 14 -6.52 -17.97 -7.19
C LYS A 14 -7.41 -17.52 -6.02
N ALA A 15 -6.78 -17.13 -4.91
CA ALA A 15 -7.46 -16.91 -3.64
C ALA A 15 -7.84 -15.45 -3.44
N VAL A 16 -7.42 -14.55 -4.35
CA VAL A 16 -7.57 -13.11 -4.20
C VAL A 16 -8.02 -12.45 -5.51
N ASP A 17 -8.99 -11.55 -5.39
CA ASP A 17 -9.51 -10.76 -6.51
C ASP A 17 -8.74 -9.46 -6.71
N ILE A 18 -8.10 -8.95 -5.65
CA ILE A 18 -7.35 -7.69 -5.64
C ILE A 18 -5.97 -7.88 -5.03
N VAL A 19 -4.95 -7.35 -5.71
CA VAL A 19 -3.59 -7.21 -5.17
C VAL A 19 -3.18 -5.75 -5.24
N ALA A 20 -3.12 -5.09 -4.08
CA ALA A 20 -2.71 -3.69 -3.94
C ALA A 20 -1.33 -3.58 -3.27
N GLY A 21 -0.45 -2.77 -3.86
CA GLY A 21 0.86 -2.43 -3.35
C GLY A 21 0.80 -1.32 -2.31
N PRO A 22 1.96 -0.99 -1.71
CA PRO A 22 2.04 0.06 -0.71
C PRO A 22 1.52 1.40 -1.25
N ASP A 23 1.79 1.78 -2.48
CA ASP A 23 1.43 3.13 -2.97
C ASP A 23 0.07 3.18 -3.68
N SER A 24 -0.66 2.08 -3.72
CA SER A 24 -1.88 1.94 -4.54
C SER A 24 -3.16 2.30 -3.79
N TYR A 25 -3.10 2.93 -2.61
CA TYR A 25 -4.29 3.20 -1.79
C TYR A 25 -5.33 4.07 -2.48
N ARG A 26 -4.91 5.14 -3.16
CA ARG A 26 -5.83 6.00 -3.93
C ARG A 26 -6.47 5.28 -5.12
N ASP A 27 -5.83 4.21 -5.58
CA ASP A 27 -6.30 3.42 -6.70
C ASP A 27 -7.27 2.30 -6.27
N LEU A 28 -7.45 2.07 -4.97
CA LEU A 28 -8.36 1.05 -4.44
C LEU A 28 -9.79 1.15 -5.02
N PRO A 29 -10.43 2.34 -5.13
CA PRO A 29 -11.76 2.44 -5.72
C PRO A 29 -11.82 1.91 -7.16
N ARG A 30 -10.78 2.21 -7.96
CA ARG A 30 -10.68 1.69 -9.34
C ARG A 30 -10.45 0.19 -9.36
N LEU A 31 -9.59 -0.33 -8.48
CA LEU A 31 -9.34 -1.77 -8.38
C LEU A 31 -10.60 -2.55 -7.99
N LEU A 32 -11.40 -2.02 -7.07
CA LEU A 32 -12.68 -2.61 -6.67
C LEU A 32 -13.68 -2.63 -7.84
N ALA A 33 -13.81 -1.53 -8.57
CA ALA A 33 -14.70 -1.47 -9.74
C ALA A 33 -14.32 -2.49 -10.83
N LEU A 34 -13.03 -2.76 -11.01
CA LEU A 34 -12.57 -3.80 -11.96
C LEU A 34 -12.98 -5.20 -11.50
N THR A 35 -12.93 -5.49 -10.20
CA THR A 35 -13.39 -6.78 -9.67
C THR A 35 -14.88 -7.00 -9.80
N GLU A 36 -15.70 -5.94 -9.73
CA GLU A 36 -17.14 -6.05 -10.01
C GLU A 36 -17.42 -6.48 -11.45
N SER A 37 -16.52 -6.19 -12.39
CA SER A 37 -16.59 -6.65 -13.78
C SER A 37 -16.05 -8.08 -14.00
N GLY A 38 -15.68 -8.78 -12.92
CA GLY A 38 -15.16 -10.16 -12.96
C GLY A 38 -13.68 -10.26 -13.35
N GLN A 39 -12.94 -9.15 -13.38
CA GLN A 39 -11.51 -9.12 -13.68
C GLN A 39 -10.69 -9.04 -12.40
N THR A 40 -9.55 -9.74 -12.35
CA THR A 40 -8.59 -9.60 -11.25
C THR A 40 -7.85 -8.26 -11.37
N ALA A 41 -7.80 -7.51 -10.27
CA ALA A 41 -7.25 -6.15 -10.26
C ALA A 41 -5.90 -6.12 -9.52
N VAL A 42 -4.85 -5.67 -10.20
CA VAL A 42 -3.49 -5.64 -9.66
C VAL A 42 -2.88 -4.27 -9.84
N ASN A 43 -2.46 -3.66 -8.75
CA ASN A 43 -1.57 -2.51 -8.77
C ASN A 43 -0.53 -2.69 -7.67
N VAL A 44 0.73 -2.86 -8.06
CA VAL A 44 1.86 -2.99 -7.12
C VAL A 44 2.98 -2.02 -7.46
N LEU A 45 2.72 -1.05 -8.34
CA LEU A 45 3.72 -0.10 -8.78
C LEU A 45 4.00 0.88 -7.63
N LEU A 46 5.29 1.06 -7.32
CA LEU A 46 5.70 2.15 -6.44
C LEU A 46 5.51 3.48 -7.17
N SER A 47 4.77 4.38 -6.54
CA SER A 47 4.70 5.78 -6.96
C SER A 47 5.86 6.52 -6.30
N LEU A 48 6.39 7.54 -6.98
CA LEU A 48 7.47 8.38 -6.46
C LEU A 48 6.97 9.57 -5.64
N ASP A 49 5.68 9.88 -5.74
CA ASP A 49 5.03 11.11 -5.29
C ASP A 49 3.88 10.87 -4.29
N GLU A 50 3.40 9.63 -4.15
CA GLU A 50 2.32 9.30 -3.22
C GLU A 50 2.78 9.46 -1.75
N THR A 51 2.00 10.24 -0.99
CA THR A 51 2.26 10.64 0.41
C THR A 51 1.05 10.48 1.32
N TYR A 52 -0.10 10.03 0.78
CA TYR A 52 -1.38 9.93 1.48
C TYR A 52 -1.85 11.26 2.10
N ALA A 53 -1.47 12.40 1.52
CA ALA A 53 -1.81 13.72 2.03
C ALA A 53 -3.33 13.91 2.26
N ASP A 54 -4.17 13.25 1.46
CA ASP A 54 -5.63 13.39 1.52
C ASP A 54 -6.36 12.18 2.12
N VAL A 55 -5.62 11.19 2.62
CA VAL A 55 -6.23 10.03 3.29
C VAL A 55 -6.43 10.38 4.76
N VAL A 56 -7.67 10.72 5.13
CA VAL A 56 -8.04 11.04 6.52
C VAL A 56 -8.32 9.74 7.28
N PRO A 57 -7.62 9.47 8.40
CA PRO A 57 -7.87 8.28 9.19
C PRO A 57 -9.25 8.34 9.85
N VAL A 58 -10.03 7.27 9.70
CA VAL A 58 -11.31 7.11 10.40
C VAL A 58 -11.04 6.46 11.76
N ARG A 59 -11.47 7.13 12.84
CA ARG A 59 -11.42 6.55 14.18
C ARG A 59 -12.64 5.67 14.41
N LEU A 60 -12.43 4.36 14.48
CA LEU A 60 -13.49 3.39 14.77
C LEU A 60 -13.87 3.35 16.26
N ASN A 61 -12.89 3.54 17.16
CA ASN A 61 -13.13 3.61 18.60
C ASN A 61 -13.04 5.07 19.07
N GLN A 62 -14.18 5.67 19.40
CA GLN A 62 -14.27 7.07 19.82
C GLN A 62 -13.69 7.31 21.22
N ASP A 63 -13.65 6.28 22.07
CA ASP A 63 -13.15 6.37 23.45
C ASP A 63 -11.62 6.26 23.54
N SER A 64 -10.94 6.01 22.42
CA SER A 64 -9.48 5.92 22.38
C SER A 64 -8.82 7.29 22.59
N VAL A 65 -8.08 7.43 23.71
CA VAL A 65 -7.33 8.65 24.06
C VAL A 65 -6.04 8.85 23.24
N SER A 66 -5.63 7.87 22.43
CA SER A 66 -4.41 7.93 21.61
C SER A 66 -4.68 7.58 20.14
N ALA A 67 -3.80 8.05 19.24
CA ALA A 67 -3.78 7.68 17.83
C ALA A 67 -2.38 7.79 17.23
N PHE A 68 -2.15 7.05 16.14
CA PHE A 68 -0.92 7.13 15.35
C PHE A 68 -1.07 8.15 14.22
N ILE A 69 -0.04 8.96 14.04
CA ILE A 69 0.06 9.91 12.91
C ILE A 69 1.31 9.54 12.14
N SER A 70 1.15 9.12 10.88
CA SER A 70 2.28 8.87 10.00
C SER A 70 2.81 10.21 9.47
N ILE A 71 4.01 10.60 9.90
CA ILE A 71 4.68 11.83 9.44
C ILE A 71 5.63 11.59 8.26
N MET A 72 6.07 10.34 8.08
CA MET A 72 7.03 9.94 7.06
C MET A 72 6.75 8.52 6.55
N ARG A 73 7.30 8.21 5.38
CA ARG A 73 7.27 6.90 4.75
C ARG A 73 8.59 6.62 4.04
N GLY A 74 8.90 5.35 3.82
CA GLY A 74 10.17 4.94 3.22
C GLY A 74 11.32 5.09 4.21
N CYS A 75 12.54 4.87 3.73
CA CYS A 75 13.75 5.05 4.52
C CYS A 75 14.94 5.22 3.58
N ASP A 76 15.80 6.19 3.86
CA ASP A 76 17.06 6.39 3.13
C ASP A 76 18.26 5.68 3.78
N ASN A 77 18.08 5.08 4.97
CA ASN A 77 19.14 4.34 5.64
C ASN A 77 19.36 2.97 5.00
N MET A 78 20.62 2.70 4.64
CA MET A 78 21.06 1.43 4.05
C MET A 78 21.56 0.46 5.12
N CYS A 79 20.66 0.03 6.01
CA CYS A 79 20.98 -0.99 7.00
C CYS A 79 21.18 -2.35 6.31
N THR A 80 22.18 -3.12 6.72
CA THR A 80 22.56 -4.41 6.10
C THR A 80 21.44 -5.44 6.03
N TYR A 81 20.43 -5.33 6.90
CA TYR A 81 19.30 -6.24 7.00
C TYR A 81 17.98 -5.65 6.47
N CYS A 82 17.93 -4.36 6.15
CA CYS A 82 16.68 -3.65 5.90
C CYS A 82 16.33 -3.60 4.42
N ILE A 83 15.18 -4.18 4.07
CA ILE A 83 14.64 -4.20 2.68
C ILE A 83 13.78 -2.97 2.34
N VAL A 84 13.53 -2.08 3.32
CA VAL A 84 12.61 -0.95 3.18
C VAL A 84 12.94 -0.03 2.00
N PRO A 85 14.22 0.35 1.73
CA PRO A 85 14.54 1.24 0.61
C PRO A 85 14.06 0.70 -0.75
N PHE A 86 13.97 -0.62 -0.90
CA PHE A 86 13.56 -1.28 -2.14
C PHE A 86 12.06 -1.55 -2.23
N THR A 87 11.40 -1.79 -1.09
CA THR A 87 9.99 -2.23 -1.05
C THR A 87 9.00 -1.14 -0.69
N ARG A 88 9.47 -0.05 -0.07
CA ARG A 88 8.66 1.14 0.27
C ARG A 88 9.24 2.42 -0.31
N GLY A 89 10.35 2.32 -1.06
CA GLY A 89 11.05 3.44 -1.64
C GLY A 89 11.83 4.30 -0.64
N ARG A 90 12.37 5.38 -1.17
CA ARG A 90 13.10 6.43 -0.43
C ARG A 90 12.20 7.17 0.56
N GLU A 91 12.85 7.81 1.53
CA GLU A 91 12.15 8.60 2.54
C GLU A 91 11.33 9.74 1.94
N ARG A 92 10.09 9.91 2.44
CA ARG A 92 9.17 11.00 2.09
C ARG A 92 8.41 11.41 3.33
N SER A 93 8.43 12.71 3.63
CA SER A 93 7.65 13.28 4.72
C SER A 93 6.31 13.79 4.21
N ARG A 94 5.29 13.79 5.06
CA ARG A 94 4.08 14.56 4.79
C ARG A 94 4.42 16.06 4.77
N PRO A 95 3.89 16.82 3.80
CA PRO A 95 4.05 18.28 3.78
C PRO A 95 3.35 18.96 4.95
#